data_AF-E7A175-F1
#
_entry.id   AF-E7A175-F1
#
_cell.length_a   1.000
_cell.length_b   1.000
_cell.length_c   1.000
_cell.angle_alpha   90.00
_cell.angle_beta   90.00
_cell.angle_gamma   90.00
#
_symmetry.space_group_name_H-M   'P 1'
#
loop_
_entity.id
_entity.type
_entity.pdbx_description
1 polymer ?
#
loop_
_entity_poly.entity_id
_entity_poly.type
_entity_poly.pdbx_seq_one_letter_code
_entity_poly.pdbx_strand_id
1 'polypeptide(L)'
;MPKLPSSSQSGSEDAAPLPPMFPPAADASASNQPSEHRQLSILSLNVWGLNYISKLRIPRIKAIATHLAAASTPHYDFVCLQEIWYESQDWRFLKHALAARYPHSKFFYSGAFGSGLAILSRWSIVETTTHPYSLNGQPIHVQQGDWFVGKACGSVTVDHPRLGLVDVWNTHFVAAGGEDGPEYKRSHRITQAYELATNCRNSASRGRHVVCVGDLNSTPPSIAIGLLRHIGGLYDSFLDSHPQLPEQAITLEPEEPLTRDGSRGSRLSSSHRPDPHRAIQELGVTCDSPLNTWTAGKNLDERATRGAGKRLDYILFRGPVDQHPAAASAESAPSTAAPLAYSASSSSRGRLACKSSSVVLTDIVPGAQCSYSDHFGVESVFDILDHTTTSPPTDAHTHKNAQHRVLTSSLHALAGGFAASRSTQMSHLYVFGAALLLAVGLIVASIFQPLGGVNPVFVLLAVVAGWAGTTMLYSAVVWGEWEKRILRTVMEMIELELNYLRPTQTANQTPLDAVREGTLF
;
A
#
# COMPACT_ATOMS: atom_id res chain seq x y z
N MET A 1 24.49 23.00 39.98
CA MET A 1 24.37 21.82 40.87
C MET A 1 23.77 22.24 42.20
N PRO A 2 22.53 21.85 42.50
CA PRO A 2 21.98 21.88 43.85
C PRO A 2 21.85 20.46 44.42
N LYS A 3 22.14 20.32 45.72
CA LYS A 3 22.20 19.07 46.50
C LYS A 3 20.79 18.50 46.78
N LEU A 4 20.66 17.18 46.67
CA LEU A 4 19.53 16.40 47.19
C LEU A 4 19.50 16.40 48.73
N PRO A 5 18.34 16.49 49.39
CA PRO A 5 18.21 16.19 50.81
C PRO A 5 17.89 14.71 51.07
N SER A 6 18.36 14.26 52.24
CA SER A 6 18.30 12.91 52.80
C SER A 6 16.91 12.46 53.23
N SER A 7 16.72 11.15 53.20
CA SER A 7 15.53 10.40 53.61
C SER A 7 15.25 10.43 55.13
N SER A 8 13.98 10.55 55.50
CA SER A 8 13.43 10.02 56.76
C SER A 8 11.95 9.64 56.59
N GLN A 9 11.52 8.66 57.38
CA GLN A 9 10.43 7.71 57.16
C GLN A 9 8.98 8.22 57.37
N SER A 10 8.07 7.38 56.85
CA SER A 10 6.76 6.99 57.38
C SER A 10 5.53 7.82 57.00
N GLY A 11 4.64 7.18 56.24
CA GLY A 11 3.30 7.63 55.89
C GLY A 11 2.66 6.61 54.95
N SER A 12 1.79 5.77 55.49
CA SER A 12 1.02 4.74 54.80
C SER A 12 -0.17 5.34 54.06
N GLU A 13 -0.20 5.28 52.73
CA GLU A 13 -1.41 5.46 51.93
C GLU A 13 -1.39 4.51 50.71
N ASP A 14 -2.56 3.93 50.44
CA ASP A 14 -2.84 2.87 49.46
C ASP A 14 -2.37 3.19 48.03
N ALA A 15 -1.43 2.39 47.52
CA ALA A 15 -1.04 2.38 46.11
C ALA A 15 -1.69 1.19 45.38
N ALA A 16 -2.48 1.50 44.35
CA ALA A 16 -3.06 0.52 43.42
C ALA A 16 -1.99 -0.38 42.78
N PRO A 17 -2.29 -1.65 42.47
CA PRO A 17 -1.29 -2.57 41.95
C PRO A 17 -0.85 -2.17 40.53
N LEU A 18 0.46 -2.03 40.36
CA LEU A 18 1.13 -1.91 39.07
C LEU A 18 0.75 -3.11 38.17
N PRO A 19 0.57 -2.92 36.84
CA PRO A 19 0.32 -4.03 35.94
C PRO A 19 1.53 -4.98 35.91
N PRO A 20 1.32 -6.29 35.75
CA PRO A 20 2.43 -7.24 35.80
C PRO A 20 3.41 -6.98 34.65
N MET A 21 4.68 -6.84 35.01
CA MET A 21 5.82 -6.98 34.11
C MET A 21 5.63 -8.25 33.26
N PHE A 22 5.65 -8.09 31.94
CA PHE A 22 5.67 -9.22 31.02
C PHE A 22 6.87 -10.11 31.36
N PRO A 23 6.69 -11.43 31.57
CA PRO A 23 7.82 -12.32 31.72
C PRO A 23 8.64 -12.32 30.42
N PRO A 24 9.98 -12.43 30.49
CA PRO A 24 10.79 -12.66 29.30
C PRO A 24 10.30 -13.93 28.61
N ALA A 25 10.27 -13.91 27.29
CA ALA A 25 9.85 -15.03 26.44
C ALA A 25 10.60 -16.29 26.89
N ALA A 26 9.89 -17.17 27.59
CA ALA A 26 10.40 -18.48 27.93
C ALA A 26 10.63 -19.25 26.63
N ASP A 27 11.77 -19.94 26.56
CA ASP A 27 12.21 -20.77 25.45
C ASP A 27 11.05 -21.60 24.90
N ALA A 28 10.56 -21.19 23.73
CA ALA A 28 9.69 -22.02 22.91
C ALA A 28 10.56 -23.19 22.42
N SER A 29 10.50 -24.29 23.19
CA SER A 29 11.10 -25.57 22.87
C SER A 29 10.85 -25.96 21.41
N ALA A 30 11.92 -26.36 20.75
CA ALA A 30 12.07 -26.66 19.32
C ALA A 30 11.28 -27.89 18.80
N SER A 31 9.98 -28.00 19.05
CA SER A 31 9.24 -29.24 18.75
C SER A 31 7.92 -29.06 17.99
N ASN A 32 7.86 -28.16 17.00
CA ASN A 32 6.78 -28.14 16.01
C ASN A 32 7.20 -27.47 14.67
N GLN A 33 8.38 -27.81 14.17
CA GLN A 33 8.81 -27.43 12.81
C GLN A 33 7.92 -28.18 11.79
N PRO A 34 7.21 -27.47 10.88
CA PRO A 34 6.22 -28.09 10.01
C PRO A 34 6.83 -29.13 9.07
N SER A 35 6.15 -30.26 8.91
CA SER A 35 6.48 -31.31 7.95
C SER A 35 6.35 -30.88 6.47
N GLU A 36 5.98 -29.63 6.20
CA GLU A 36 5.63 -29.07 4.88
C GLU A 36 6.46 -27.83 4.50
N HIS A 37 7.79 -27.86 4.62
CA HIS A 37 8.68 -26.76 4.17
C HIS A 37 8.73 -26.57 2.64
N ARG A 38 7.71 -27.03 1.91
CA ARG A 38 7.61 -26.96 0.45
C ARG A 38 6.59 -25.93 -0.02
N GLN A 39 5.86 -25.28 0.88
CA GLN A 39 4.92 -24.24 0.53
C GLN A 39 5.08 -23.03 1.44
N LEU A 40 4.68 -21.87 0.92
CA LEU A 40 4.55 -20.63 1.66
C LEU A 40 3.17 -20.05 1.42
N SER A 41 2.44 -19.71 2.46
CA SER A 41 1.04 -19.27 2.41
C SER A 41 0.87 -17.93 3.10
N ILE A 42 0.21 -16.99 2.44
CA ILE A 42 0.14 -15.59 2.89
C ILE A 42 -1.28 -15.08 2.73
N LEU A 43 -1.77 -14.37 3.75
CA LEU A 43 -3.03 -13.63 3.73
C LEU A 43 -2.74 -12.13 3.86
N SER A 44 -3.32 -11.31 2.99
CA SER A 44 -3.41 -9.86 3.14
C SER A 44 -4.85 -9.44 3.46
N LEU A 45 -5.04 -8.59 4.46
CA LEU A 45 -6.37 -8.13 4.86
C LEU A 45 -6.34 -6.70 5.44
N ASN A 46 -6.97 -5.77 4.73
CA ASN A 46 -7.37 -4.49 5.33
C ASN A 46 -8.57 -4.76 6.24
N VAL A 47 -8.44 -4.48 7.55
CA VAL A 47 -9.47 -4.81 8.56
C VAL A 47 -10.46 -3.69 8.84
N TRP A 48 -10.26 -2.51 8.24
CA TRP A 48 -11.05 -1.31 8.45
C TRP A 48 -11.28 -1.03 9.95
N GLY A 49 -10.20 -0.75 10.67
CA GLY A 49 -10.18 -0.66 12.14
C GLY A 49 -10.19 0.75 12.70
N LEU A 50 -10.47 1.80 11.91
CA LEU A 50 -10.40 3.20 12.37
C LEU A 50 -11.37 3.46 13.52
N ASN A 51 -10.88 4.05 14.61
CA ASN A 51 -11.75 4.40 15.73
C ASN A 51 -12.76 5.48 15.31
N TYR A 52 -14.00 5.37 15.80
CA TYR A 52 -15.14 6.23 15.48
C TYR A 52 -15.65 6.23 14.02
N ILE A 53 -14.82 5.87 13.04
CA ILE A 53 -15.21 5.81 11.61
C ILE A 53 -15.72 4.41 11.25
N SER A 54 -14.97 3.38 11.61
CA SER A 54 -15.30 2.02 11.18
C SER A 54 -16.47 1.45 11.96
N LYS A 55 -17.57 1.18 11.24
CA LYS A 55 -18.81 0.65 11.82
C LYS A 55 -18.62 -0.78 12.29
N LEU A 56 -19.30 -1.14 13.39
CA LEU A 56 -19.25 -2.48 13.99
C LEU A 56 -17.82 -3.02 14.21
N ARG A 57 -16.86 -2.11 14.48
CA ARG A 57 -15.43 -2.46 14.59
C ARG A 57 -15.17 -3.63 15.53
N ILE A 58 -15.62 -3.54 16.78
CA ILE A 58 -15.36 -4.57 17.80
C ILE A 58 -15.94 -5.95 17.38
N PRO A 59 -17.23 -6.07 17.00
CA PRO A 59 -17.76 -7.33 16.47
C PRO A 59 -16.96 -7.90 15.28
N ARG A 60 -16.59 -7.06 14.31
CA ARG A 60 -15.82 -7.49 13.13
C ARG A 60 -14.42 -7.96 13.49
N ILE A 61 -13.67 -7.21 14.28
CA ILE A 61 -12.32 -7.61 14.74
C ILE A 61 -12.37 -8.95 15.48
N LYS A 62 -13.38 -9.15 16.34
CA LYS A 62 -13.59 -10.45 17.01
C LYS A 62 -13.90 -11.57 16.02
N ALA A 63 -14.74 -11.30 15.03
CA ALA A 63 -15.06 -12.29 14.00
C ALA A 63 -13.83 -12.65 13.14
N ILE A 64 -13.01 -11.66 12.77
CA ILE A 64 -11.73 -11.88 12.06
C ILE A 64 -10.81 -12.79 12.90
N ALA A 65 -10.66 -12.50 14.20
CA ALA A 65 -9.86 -13.33 15.10
C ALA A 65 -10.40 -14.77 15.19
N THR A 66 -11.71 -14.93 15.36
CA THR A 66 -12.36 -16.25 15.41
C THR A 66 -12.17 -17.01 14.08
N HIS A 67 -12.32 -16.34 12.94
CA HIS A 67 -12.11 -16.93 11.63
C HIS A 67 -10.66 -17.40 11.47
N LEU A 68 -9.67 -16.57 11.81
CA LEU A 68 -8.25 -16.94 11.72
C LEU A 68 -7.83 -18.03 12.72
N ALA A 69 -8.53 -18.14 13.85
CA ALA A 69 -8.30 -19.18 14.85
C ALA A 69 -8.93 -20.54 14.47
N ALA A 70 -9.97 -20.54 13.63
CA ALA A 70 -10.76 -21.74 13.32
C ALA A 70 -9.94 -22.82 12.59
N ALA A 71 -10.12 -24.09 12.98
CA ALA A 71 -9.39 -25.21 12.38
C ALA A 71 -9.64 -25.39 10.88
N SER A 72 -10.80 -24.92 10.38
CA SER A 72 -11.15 -24.91 8.96
C SER A 72 -10.36 -23.88 8.14
N THR A 73 -9.84 -22.84 8.79
CA THR A 73 -9.08 -21.79 8.12
C THR A 73 -7.64 -22.25 7.90
N PRO A 74 -7.09 -22.10 6.68
CA PRO A 74 -5.71 -22.45 6.39
C PRO A 74 -4.75 -21.83 7.40
N HIS A 75 -3.71 -22.58 7.77
CA HIS A 75 -2.69 -22.07 8.67
C HIS A 75 -1.63 -21.29 7.88
N TYR A 76 -1.94 -20.03 7.56
CA TYR A 76 -1.05 -19.15 6.83
C TYR A 76 0.33 -19.02 7.52
N ASP A 77 1.40 -18.88 6.73
CA ASP A 77 2.74 -18.55 7.25
C ASP A 77 2.82 -17.10 7.72
N PHE A 78 2.11 -16.22 7.02
CA PHE A 78 1.99 -14.81 7.33
C PHE A 78 0.56 -14.31 7.16
N VAL A 79 0.07 -13.57 8.15
CA VAL A 79 -1.16 -12.76 8.06
C VAL A 79 -0.75 -11.30 8.17
N CYS A 80 -0.89 -10.57 7.07
CA CYS A 80 -0.52 -9.18 6.91
C CYS A 80 -1.77 -8.30 6.98
N LEU A 81 -1.87 -7.49 8.02
CA LEU A 81 -3.03 -6.66 8.30
C LEU A 81 -2.75 -5.20 7.95
N GLN A 82 -3.72 -4.56 7.29
CA GLN A 82 -3.76 -3.10 7.11
C GLN A 82 -4.95 -2.54 7.90
N GLU A 83 -4.90 -1.25 8.23
CA GLU A 83 -5.90 -0.57 9.05
C GLU A 83 -6.18 -1.18 10.43
N ILE A 84 -5.20 -1.88 11.00
CA ILE A 84 -5.24 -2.24 12.42
C ILE A 84 -4.55 -1.12 13.20
N TRP A 85 -5.34 -0.15 13.65
CA TRP A 85 -4.79 1.11 14.15
C TRP A 85 -4.39 1.05 15.62
N TYR A 86 -3.35 1.83 15.95
CA TYR A 86 -2.79 2.00 17.29
C TYR A 86 -2.25 0.68 17.86
N GLU A 87 -1.42 0.69 18.91
CA GLU A 87 -1.26 -0.51 19.75
C GLU A 87 -2.56 -0.75 20.55
N SER A 88 -3.67 -0.77 19.82
CA SER A 88 -5.04 -0.75 20.29
C SER A 88 -5.34 -2.04 21.01
N GLN A 89 -6.42 -1.97 21.78
CA GLN A 89 -7.07 -3.15 22.30
C GLN A 89 -7.37 -4.16 21.19
N ASP A 90 -7.65 -3.71 19.96
CA ASP A 90 -7.93 -4.56 18.80
C ASP A 90 -6.67 -5.35 18.37
N TRP A 91 -5.51 -4.68 18.21
CA TRP A 91 -4.26 -5.37 17.91
C TRP A 91 -3.84 -6.33 19.02
N ARG A 92 -3.88 -5.88 20.28
CA ARG A 92 -3.52 -6.71 21.44
C ARG A 92 -4.44 -7.92 21.56
N PHE A 93 -5.74 -7.75 21.30
CA PHE A 93 -6.71 -8.83 21.27
C PHE A 93 -6.40 -9.83 20.15
N LEU A 94 -6.20 -9.37 18.91
CA LEU A 94 -5.85 -10.25 17.77
C LEU A 94 -4.57 -11.04 18.06
N LYS A 95 -3.51 -10.36 18.50
CA LYS A 95 -2.25 -11.00 18.87
C LYS A 95 -2.44 -12.07 19.94
N HIS A 96 -3.20 -11.77 21.00
CA HIS A 96 -3.44 -12.73 22.09
C HIS A 96 -4.29 -13.92 21.62
N ALA A 97 -5.40 -13.66 20.93
CA ALA A 97 -6.32 -14.69 20.46
C ALA A 97 -5.66 -15.65 19.45
N LEU A 98 -4.67 -15.15 18.69
CA LEU A 98 -4.00 -15.90 17.63
C LEU A 98 -2.61 -16.41 18.03
N ALA A 99 -2.15 -16.18 19.26
CA ALA A 99 -0.78 -16.50 19.70
C ALA A 99 -0.43 -17.98 19.56
N ALA A 100 -1.39 -18.89 19.74
CA ALA A 100 -1.17 -20.33 19.59
C ALA A 100 -0.89 -20.75 18.13
N ARG A 101 -1.43 -20.03 17.15
CA ARG A 101 -1.20 -20.27 15.72
C ARG A 101 -0.07 -19.42 15.16
N TYR A 102 0.12 -18.21 15.69
CA TYR A 102 1.10 -17.23 15.23
C TYR A 102 1.89 -16.71 16.43
N PRO A 103 2.93 -17.45 16.87
CA PRO A 103 3.70 -17.09 18.07
C PRO A 103 4.53 -15.82 17.87
N HIS A 104 4.79 -15.40 16.63
CA HIS A 104 5.57 -14.22 16.31
C HIS A 104 4.69 -13.15 15.68
N SER A 105 4.99 -11.88 15.97
CA SER A 105 4.17 -10.78 15.48
C SER A 105 4.97 -9.47 15.45
N LYS A 106 4.68 -8.59 14.49
CA LYS A 106 5.23 -7.24 14.43
C LYS A 106 4.13 -6.23 14.12
N PHE A 107 4.00 -5.22 14.97
CA PHE A 107 3.27 -4.00 14.68
C PHE A 107 4.25 -2.93 14.20
N PHE A 108 3.89 -2.17 13.18
CA PHE A 108 4.74 -1.13 12.60
C PHE A 108 4.26 0.25 13.03
N TYR A 109 5.17 1.05 13.60
CA TYR A 109 4.87 2.40 14.08
C TYR A 109 5.33 3.44 13.04
N SER A 110 4.48 4.42 12.76
CA SER A 110 4.75 5.54 11.84
C SER A 110 3.78 6.69 12.16
N GLY A 111 4.18 7.93 11.89
CA GLY A 111 3.32 9.10 12.09
C GLY A 111 2.80 9.26 13.53
N ALA A 112 1.82 10.15 13.71
CA ALA A 112 1.24 10.41 15.03
C ALA A 112 0.20 9.35 15.46
N PHE A 113 -0.44 8.67 14.49
CA PHE A 113 -1.51 7.71 14.76
C PHE A 113 -1.17 6.25 14.35
N GLY A 114 0.07 5.97 13.90
CA GLY A 114 0.51 4.65 13.47
C GLY A 114 0.24 4.40 11.98
N SER A 115 1.02 3.54 11.32
CA SER A 115 0.78 3.16 9.91
C SER A 115 -0.39 2.21 9.72
N GLY A 116 -0.93 1.64 10.81
CA GLY A 116 -2.04 0.68 10.77
C GLY A 116 -1.63 -0.69 10.25
N LEU A 117 -0.32 -0.99 10.26
CA LEU A 117 0.24 -2.20 9.68
C LEU A 117 0.67 -3.17 10.78
N ALA A 118 0.32 -4.43 10.60
CA ALA A 118 0.84 -5.51 11.44
C ALA A 118 1.05 -6.79 10.62
N ILE A 119 1.95 -7.64 11.10
CA ILE A 119 2.16 -9.00 10.58
C ILE A 119 2.10 -9.97 11.76
N LEU A 120 1.30 -11.03 11.61
CA LEU A 120 1.35 -12.23 12.45
C LEU A 120 2.11 -13.31 11.66
N SER A 121 3.01 -14.04 12.31
CA SER A 121 3.87 -15.02 11.64
C SER A 121 3.98 -16.32 12.44
N ARG A 122 4.00 -17.43 11.69
CA ARG A 122 4.41 -18.75 12.19
C ARG A 122 5.91 -18.84 12.43
N TRP A 123 6.68 -18.06 11.68
CA TRP A 123 8.13 -18.12 11.63
C TRP A 123 8.75 -17.09 12.58
N SER A 124 9.91 -17.43 13.15
CA SER A 124 10.65 -16.49 13.99
C SER A 124 11.17 -15.32 13.17
N ILE A 125 10.87 -14.11 13.64
CA ILE A 125 11.26 -12.86 12.98
C ILE A 125 12.70 -12.53 13.40
N VAL A 126 13.62 -12.45 12.43
CA VAL A 126 15.05 -12.21 12.66
C VAL A 126 15.45 -10.75 12.44
N GLU A 127 14.73 -10.01 11.60
CA GLU A 127 14.97 -8.59 11.33
C GLU A 127 13.62 -7.91 11.04
N THR A 128 13.53 -6.60 11.29
CA THR A 128 12.35 -5.79 10.93
C THR A 128 12.78 -4.44 10.39
N THR A 129 12.08 -3.95 9.37
CA THR A 129 12.24 -2.58 8.84
C THR A 129 10.91 -1.86 8.87
N THR A 130 10.92 -0.55 9.09
CA THR A 130 9.75 0.32 8.93
C THR A 130 10.17 1.56 8.16
N HIS A 131 9.45 1.85 7.08
CA HIS A 131 9.71 2.97 6.19
C HIS A 131 8.44 3.82 6.06
N PRO A 132 8.32 4.91 6.85
CA PRO A 132 7.30 5.93 6.64
C PRO A 132 7.45 6.55 5.26
N TYR A 133 6.36 6.68 4.51
CA TYR A 133 6.43 7.30 3.20
C TYR A 133 6.63 8.81 3.31
N SER A 134 7.37 9.37 2.35
CA SER A 134 7.70 10.80 2.34
C SER A 134 6.50 11.71 2.08
N LEU A 135 5.45 11.20 1.41
CA LEU A 135 4.19 11.92 1.11
C LEU A 135 2.97 11.07 1.48
N ASN A 136 2.09 11.62 2.32
CA ASN A 136 0.92 10.91 2.89
C ASN A 136 -0.41 11.67 2.73
N GLY A 137 -0.51 12.57 1.77
CA GLY A 137 -1.70 13.41 1.55
C GLY A 137 -1.50 14.84 2.07
N GLN A 138 -2.53 15.68 2.05
CA GLN A 138 -2.41 17.09 2.42
C GLN A 138 -2.88 17.35 3.86
N PRO A 139 -2.16 18.13 4.68
CA PRO A 139 -2.52 18.43 6.06
C PRO A 139 -3.90 19.09 6.23
N ILE A 140 -4.32 19.87 5.24
CA ILE A 140 -5.62 20.58 5.27
C ILE A 140 -6.81 19.62 5.06
N HIS A 141 -6.58 18.45 4.48
CA HIS A 141 -7.61 17.43 4.31
C HIS A 141 -7.70 16.55 5.56
N VAL A 142 -7.93 17.18 6.72
CA VAL A 142 -8.06 16.50 8.02
C VAL A 142 -9.10 15.38 7.97
N GLN A 143 -10.17 15.56 7.20
CA GLN A 143 -11.23 14.55 7.00
C GLN A 143 -10.77 13.30 6.23
N GLN A 144 -9.72 13.41 5.40
CA GLN A 144 -9.14 12.27 4.69
C GLN A 144 -8.19 11.46 5.59
N GLY A 145 -7.72 12.03 6.71
CA GLY A 145 -6.96 11.34 7.76
C GLY A 145 -5.53 10.90 7.38
N ASP A 146 -5.25 10.69 6.09
CA ASP A 146 -4.01 10.06 5.61
C ASP A 146 -2.73 10.80 6.05
N TRP A 147 -2.77 12.13 6.14
CA TRP A 147 -1.62 12.94 6.55
C TRP A 147 -1.19 12.68 8.00
N PHE A 148 -2.16 12.60 8.92
CA PHE A 148 -1.88 12.45 10.35
C PHE A 148 -1.47 11.02 10.71
N VAL A 149 -2.00 10.07 9.94
CA VAL A 149 -1.82 8.64 10.14
C VAL A 149 -0.43 8.18 9.70
N GLY A 150 0.16 8.81 8.67
CA GLY A 150 1.53 8.53 8.28
C GLY A 150 1.67 7.15 7.65
N LYS A 151 1.11 6.98 6.44
CA LYS A 151 1.22 5.74 5.65
C LYS A 151 2.69 5.33 5.51
N ALA A 152 2.92 4.03 5.46
CA ALA A 152 4.25 3.44 5.48
C ALA A 152 4.24 2.08 4.76
N CYS A 153 5.43 1.52 4.59
CA CYS A 153 5.60 0.07 4.53
C CYS A 153 6.44 -0.44 5.69
N GLY A 154 6.24 -1.70 6.05
CA GLY A 154 7.05 -2.39 7.05
C GLY A 154 7.36 -3.81 6.60
N SER A 155 8.53 -4.32 6.95
CA SER A 155 8.91 -5.70 6.67
C SER A 155 9.31 -6.45 7.91
N VAL A 156 9.05 -7.76 7.87
CA VAL A 156 9.73 -8.75 8.71
C VAL A 156 10.62 -9.61 7.82
N THR A 157 11.79 -9.97 8.33
CA THR A 157 12.66 -10.98 7.72
C THR A 157 12.56 -12.26 8.53
N VAL A 158 12.46 -13.40 7.86
CA VAL A 158 12.55 -14.73 8.47
C VAL A 158 13.63 -15.55 7.76
N ASP A 159 14.20 -16.54 8.44
CA ASP A 159 15.09 -17.53 7.82
C ASP A 159 14.32 -18.83 7.54
N HIS A 160 13.92 -19.01 6.29
CA HIS A 160 13.19 -20.19 5.85
C HIS A 160 14.16 -21.29 5.39
N PRO A 161 14.01 -22.55 5.83
CA PRO A 161 15.00 -23.62 5.61
C PRO A 161 15.31 -23.91 4.13
N ARG A 162 14.36 -23.67 3.22
CA ARG A 162 14.58 -23.87 1.77
C ARG A 162 14.89 -22.62 0.98
N LEU A 163 14.46 -21.45 1.45
CA LEU A 163 14.58 -20.19 0.70
C LEU A 163 15.75 -19.35 1.22
N GLY A 164 16.16 -19.56 2.48
CA GLY A 164 16.98 -18.63 3.22
C GLY A 164 16.16 -17.44 3.70
N LEU A 165 16.77 -16.26 3.66
CA LEU A 165 16.12 -15.05 4.14
C LEU A 165 14.98 -14.62 3.21
N VAL A 166 13.80 -14.46 3.80
CA VAL A 166 12.60 -13.97 3.12
C VAL A 166 12.15 -12.67 3.80
N ASP A 167 12.11 -11.59 3.03
CA ASP A 167 11.52 -10.32 3.45
C ASP A 167 10.04 -10.27 3.06
N VAL A 168 9.17 -10.20 4.06
CA VAL A 168 7.72 -10.03 3.88
C VAL A 168 7.36 -8.58 4.20
N TRP A 169 7.13 -7.80 3.14
CA TRP A 169 6.70 -6.42 3.18
C TRP A 169 5.17 -6.33 3.25
N ASN A 170 4.68 -5.50 4.15
CA ASN A 170 3.28 -5.10 4.27
C ASN A 170 3.18 -3.58 4.09
N THR A 171 2.22 -3.11 3.30
CA THR A 171 2.00 -1.68 3.03
C THR A 171 0.53 -1.30 3.01
N HIS A 172 0.27 0.00 3.13
CA HIS A 172 -1.03 0.59 2.84
C HIS A 172 -0.78 1.97 2.21
N PHE A 173 -1.19 2.16 0.96
CA PHE A 173 -1.01 3.43 0.24
C PHE A 173 -2.07 4.48 0.60
N VAL A 174 -1.78 5.74 0.27
CA VAL A 174 -2.72 6.86 0.37
C VAL A 174 -3.91 6.63 -0.58
N ALA A 175 -5.14 6.83 -0.06
CA ALA A 175 -6.35 6.65 -0.85
C ALA A 175 -6.66 7.90 -1.71
N ALA A 176 -6.17 9.07 -1.31
CA ALA A 176 -6.37 10.32 -2.04
C ALA A 176 -5.91 10.24 -3.51
N GLY A 177 -6.64 10.96 -4.38
CA GLY A 177 -6.38 11.05 -5.82
C GLY A 177 -7.32 10.20 -6.68
N GLY A 178 -7.98 9.19 -6.09
CA GLY A 178 -8.89 8.27 -6.78
C GLY A 178 -8.19 7.41 -7.83
N GLU A 179 -8.94 6.49 -8.45
CA GLU A 179 -8.38 5.50 -9.39
C GLU A 179 -8.54 5.92 -10.86
N ASP A 180 -9.34 6.95 -11.14
CA ASP A 180 -9.62 7.53 -12.45
C ASP A 180 -9.14 8.99 -12.57
N GLY A 181 -9.20 9.56 -13.78
CA GLY A 181 -8.81 10.95 -14.04
C GLY A 181 -7.30 11.15 -14.22
N PRO A 182 -6.77 12.38 -14.09
CA PRO A 182 -5.39 12.68 -14.44
C PRO A 182 -4.39 12.18 -13.39
N GLU A 183 -3.29 11.57 -13.84
CA GLU A 183 -2.29 10.91 -12.99
C GLU A 183 -1.59 11.84 -11.96
N TYR A 184 -1.50 13.14 -12.22
CA TYR A 184 -0.87 14.07 -11.29
C TYR A 184 -1.55 14.12 -9.92
N LYS A 185 -2.86 13.79 -9.87
CA LYS A 185 -3.62 13.69 -8.62
C LYS A 185 -3.18 12.52 -7.74
N ARG A 186 -2.50 11.53 -8.33
CA ARG A 186 -1.92 10.35 -7.67
C ARG A 186 -0.40 10.50 -7.44
N SER A 187 0.16 11.69 -7.59
CA SER A 187 1.61 11.93 -7.41
C SER A 187 2.14 11.39 -6.07
N HIS A 188 1.41 11.54 -4.97
CA HIS A 188 1.78 10.96 -3.67
C HIS A 188 1.84 9.43 -3.72
N ARG A 189 0.83 8.81 -4.30
CA ARG A 189 0.74 7.36 -4.45
C ARG A 189 1.86 6.82 -5.35
N ILE A 190 2.22 7.57 -6.39
CA ILE A 190 3.36 7.28 -7.28
C ILE A 190 4.69 7.37 -6.51
N THR A 191 4.88 8.39 -5.67
CA THR A 191 6.04 8.49 -4.77
C THR A 191 6.13 7.28 -3.82
N GLN A 192 5.01 6.92 -3.17
CA GLN A 192 4.95 5.74 -2.28
C GLN A 192 5.30 4.44 -3.02
N ALA A 193 4.78 4.26 -4.24
CA ALA A 193 5.08 3.11 -5.08
C ALA A 193 6.55 3.04 -5.48
N TYR A 194 7.17 4.16 -5.83
CA TYR A 194 8.61 4.22 -6.17
C TYR A 194 9.49 3.88 -4.97
N GLU A 195 9.17 4.40 -3.78
CA GLU A 195 9.87 4.10 -2.54
C GLU A 195 9.74 2.60 -2.17
N LEU A 196 8.53 2.03 -2.25
CA LEU A 196 8.31 0.61 -1.98
C LEU A 196 9.02 -0.29 -3.01
N ALA A 197 8.93 0.04 -4.30
CA ALA A 197 9.62 -0.67 -5.38
C ALA A 197 11.13 -0.70 -5.12
N THR A 198 11.72 0.42 -4.71
CA THR A 198 13.14 0.53 -4.36
C THR A 198 13.48 -0.34 -3.15
N ASN A 199 12.67 -0.33 -2.09
CA ASN A 199 12.89 -1.16 -0.90
C ASN A 199 12.80 -2.67 -1.21
N CYS A 200 11.83 -3.10 -2.02
CA CYS A 200 11.70 -4.48 -2.48
C CYS A 200 12.89 -4.89 -3.36
N ARG A 201 13.32 -4.02 -4.28
CA ARG A 201 14.52 -4.23 -5.10
C ARG A 201 15.77 -4.38 -4.23
N ASN A 202 15.97 -3.51 -3.24
CA ASN A 202 17.11 -3.55 -2.33
C ASN A 202 17.13 -4.84 -1.50
N SER A 203 15.97 -5.32 -1.06
CA SER A 203 15.82 -6.61 -0.37
C SER A 203 16.31 -7.76 -1.25
N ALA A 204 15.88 -7.78 -2.52
CA ALA A 204 16.32 -8.78 -3.49
C ALA A 204 17.83 -8.68 -3.82
N SER A 205 18.37 -7.46 -3.93
CA SER A 205 19.80 -7.23 -4.14
C SER A 205 20.68 -7.72 -2.98
N ARG A 206 20.13 -7.78 -1.76
CA ARG A 206 20.76 -8.39 -0.57
C ARG A 206 20.69 -9.93 -0.56
N GLY A 207 20.23 -10.56 -1.64
CA GLY A 207 20.14 -12.02 -1.75
C GLY A 207 18.95 -12.61 -1.00
N ARG A 208 17.86 -11.85 -0.83
CA ARG A 208 16.64 -12.30 -0.14
C ARG A 208 15.49 -12.55 -1.12
N HIS A 209 14.64 -13.52 -0.81
CA HIS A 209 13.31 -13.59 -1.43
C HIS A 209 12.45 -12.47 -0.87
N VAL A 210 11.53 -11.98 -1.69
CA VAL A 210 10.68 -10.84 -1.34
C VAL A 210 9.23 -11.21 -1.61
N VAL A 211 8.38 -11.03 -0.62
CA VAL A 211 6.93 -10.99 -0.80
C VAL A 211 6.45 -9.62 -0.32
N CYS A 212 5.68 -8.93 -1.14
CA CYS A 212 5.19 -7.58 -0.89
C CYS A 212 3.67 -7.57 -1.01
N VAL A 213 2.99 -7.23 0.08
CA VAL A 213 1.54 -7.32 0.16
C VAL A 213 0.91 -6.05 0.70
N GLY A 214 -0.37 -5.86 0.40
CA GLY A 214 -1.19 -4.88 1.07
C GLY A 214 -2.21 -4.20 0.18
N ASP A 215 -2.87 -3.21 0.78
CA ASP A 215 -3.81 -2.31 0.11
C ASP A 215 -3.02 -1.22 -0.61
N LEU A 216 -2.90 -1.36 -1.92
CA LEU A 216 -2.16 -0.41 -2.76
C LEU A 216 -3.04 0.77 -3.17
N ASN A 217 -4.34 0.77 -2.83
CA ASN A 217 -5.32 1.73 -3.32
C ASN A 217 -5.24 1.95 -4.83
N SER A 218 -4.77 0.97 -5.61
CA SER A 218 -4.38 1.16 -7.01
C SER A 218 -4.81 -0.03 -7.85
N THR A 219 -5.52 0.23 -8.94
CA THR A 219 -5.98 -0.83 -9.86
C THR A 219 -4.88 -1.26 -10.84
N PRO A 220 -5.03 -2.41 -11.52
CA PRO A 220 -3.98 -2.97 -12.40
C PRO A 220 -3.34 -2.01 -13.42
N PRO A 221 -4.08 -1.14 -14.15
CA PRO A 221 -3.48 -0.25 -15.17
C PRO A 221 -2.73 0.96 -14.60
N SER A 222 -2.64 1.13 -13.28
CA SER A 222 -2.05 2.33 -12.68
C SER A 222 -0.51 2.34 -12.76
N ILE A 223 0.05 3.56 -12.76
CA ILE A 223 1.52 3.77 -12.68
C ILE A 223 2.11 3.12 -11.43
N ALA A 224 1.39 3.14 -10.30
CA ALA A 224 1.84 2.54 -9.05
C ALA A 224 2.10 1.02 -9.19
N ILE A 225 1.17 0.28 -9.81
CA ILE A 225 1.37 -1.15 -10.08
C ILE A 225 2.52 -1.37 -11.07
N GLY A 226 2.60 -0.55 -12.12
CA GLY A 226 3.72 -0.61 -13.07
C GLY A 226 5.09 -0.39 -12.41
N LEU A 227 5.21 0.53 -11.45
CA LEU A 227 6.46 0.78 -10.72
C LEU A 227 6.87 -0.44 -9.88
N LEU A 228 5.93 -1.01 -9.13
CA LEU A 228 6.20 -2.21 -8.33
C LEU A 228 6.65 -3.39 -9.21
N ARG A 229 6.01 -3.57 -10.36
CA ARG A 229 6.34 -4.66 -11.28
C ARG A 229 7.66 -4.45 -12.02
N HIS A 230 7.86 -3.29 -12.65
CA HIS A 230 8.99 -3.09 -13.54
C HIS A 230 10.23 -2.52 -12.84
N ILE A 231 10.07 -1.66 -11.83
CA ILE A 231 11.19 -1.11 -11.05
C ILE A 231 11.51 -1.99 -9.85
N GLY A 232 10.47 -2.45 -9.15
CA GLY A 232 10.61 -3.42 -8.06
C GLY A 232 10.95 -4.83 -8.56
N GLY A 233 10.71 -5.13 -9.83
CA GLY A 233 10.88 -6.47 -10.41
C GLY A 233 9.95 -7.51 -9.79
N LEU A 234 8.76 -7.08 -9.35
CA LEU A 234 7.79 -7.91 -8.66
C LEU A 234 6.78 -8.56 -9.64
N TYR A 235 6.40 -9.79 -9.32
CA TYR A 235 5.39 -10.57 -10.01
C TYR A 235 4.08 -10.51 -9.25
N ASP A 236 2.96 -10.54 -9.97
CA ASP A 236 1.62 -10.50 -9.37
C ASP A 236 1.09 -11.94 -9.23
N SER A 237 0.91 -12.39 -7.99
CA SER A 237 0.46 -13.77 -7.72
C SER A 237 -0.90 -14.08 -8.33
N PHE A 238 -1.79 -13.09 -8.44
CA PHE A 238 -3.11 -13.27 -9.02
C PHE A 238 -3.02 -13.49 -10.53
N LEU A 239 -2.23 -12.68 -11.22
CA LEU A 239 -1.99 -12.86 -12.67
C LEU A 239 -1.26 -14.17 -12.96
N ASP A 240 -0.29 -14.55 -12.12
CA ASP A 240 0.45 -15.81 -12.30
C ASP A 240 -0.47 -17.04 -12.16
N SER A 241 -1.48 -16.98 -11.28
CA SER A 241 -2.49 -18.04 -11.14
C SER A 241 -3.66 -17.93 -12.12
N HIS A 242 -3.78 -16.80 -12.83
CA HIS A 242 -4.82 -16.53 -13.83
C HIS A 242 -4.18 -16.08 -15.16
N PRO A 243 -3.41 -16.94 -15.85
CA PRO A 243 -2.60 -16.55 -17.02
C PRO A 243 -3.41 -16.08 -18.23
N GLN A 244 -4.73 -16.33 -18.25
CA GLN A 244 -5.64 -15.85 -19.29
C GLN A 244 -6.10 -14.41 -19.04
N LEU A 245 -5.95 -13.89 -17.82
CA LEU A 245 -6.35 -12.54 -17.47
C LEU A 245 -5.32 -11.53 -18.01
N PRO A 246 -5.73 -10.57 -18.86
CA PRO A 246 -4.82 -9.51 -19.28
C PRO A 246 -4.31 -8.71 -18.08
N GLU A 247 -3.03 -8.37 -18.09
CA GLU A 247 -2.37 -7.66 -16.99
C GLU A 247 -3.06 -6.36 -16.55
N GLN A 248 -3.69 -5.65 -17.48
CA GLN A 248 -4.35 -4.38 -17.24
C GLN A 248 -5.88 -4.51 -17.11
N ALA A 249 -6.41 -5.73 -17.04
CA ALA A 249 -7.85 -5.97 -17.01
C ALA A 249 -8.51 -5.33 -15.79
N ILE A 250 -9.59 -4.60 -16.04
CA ILE A 250 -10.44 -3.96 -15.02
C ILE A 250 -11.93 -4.29 -15.20
N THR A 251 -12.27 -5.01 -16.28
CA THR A 251 -13.62 -5.44 -16.64
C THR A 251 -13.54 -6.80 -17.31
N LEU A 252 -14.57 -7.62 -17.17
CA LEU A 252 -14.72 -8.86 -17.93
C LEU A 252 -15.40 -8.57 -19.25
N GLU A 253 -15.06 -9.33 -20.30
CA GLU A 253 -15.84 -9.28 -21.54
C GLU A 253 -17.25 -9.81 -21.28
N PRO A 254 -18.29 -9.20 -21.87
CA PRO A 254 -19.65 -9.73 -21.78
C PRO A 254 -19.68 -11.15 -22.36
N GLU A 255 -20.38 -12.08 -21.69
CA GLU A 255 -20.63 -13.38 -22.31
C GLU A 255 -21.42 -13.17 -23.61
N GLU A 256 -20.89 -13.67 -24.72
CA GLU A 256 -21.63 -13.82 -25.97
C GLU A 256 -22.90 -14.65 -25.64
N PRO A 257 -24.11 -14.13 -25.90
CA PRO A 257 -25.32 -14.90 -25.65
C PRO A 257 -25.26 -16.19 -26.48
N LEU A 258 -25.35 -17.34 -25.82
CA LEU A 258 -25.54 -18.63 -26.49
C LEU A 258 -26.74 -18.50 -27.44
N THR A 259 -26.47 -18.35 -28.73
CA THR A 259 -27.49 -18.23 -29.78
C THR A 259 -28.18 -19.58 -29.95
N ARG A 260 -29.23 -19.81 -29.16
CA ARG A 260 -30.28 -20.75 -29.51
C ARG A 260 -31.43 -19.97 -30.15
N ASP A 261 -31.50 -20.14 -31.47
CA ASP A 261 -32.68 -20.02 -32.31
C ASP A 261 -33.07 -18.63 -32.86
N GLY A 262 -32.49 -18.31 -34.03
CA GLY A 262 -33.25 -18.03 -35.27
C GLY A 262 -34.25 -16.87 -35.36
N SER A 263 -34.58 -16.18 -34.28
CA SER A 263 -35.67 -15.20 -34.26
C SER A 263 -35.14 -13.77 -34.20
N ARG A 264 -35.16 -13.10 -35.36
CA ARG A 264 -34.99 -11.65 -35.49
C ARG A 264 -36.04 -10.93 -34.63
N GLY A 265 -35.66 -10.39 -33.49
CA GLY A 265 -36.57 -9.58 -32.67
C GLY A 265 -35.86 -8.84 -31.54
N SER A 266 -35.80 -7.52 -31.64
CA SER A 266 -35.55 -6.54 -30.58
C SER A 266 -34.14 -6.52 -29.94
N ARG A 267 -33.26 -5.67 -30.50
CA ARG A 267 -32.10 -5.10 -29.78
C ARG A 267 -32.61 -4.10 -28.74
N LEU A 268 -33.17 -4.60 -27.64
CA LEU A 268 -33.31 -3.83 -26.41
C LEU A 268 -32.00 -3.97 -25.65
N SER A 269 -31.25 -2.87 -25.61
CA SER A 269 -30.06 -2.65 -24.79
C SER A 269 -30.36 -2.93 -23.31
N SER A 270 -30.34 -4.19 -22.89
CA SER A 270 -30.16 -4.50 -21.47
C SER A 270 -28.72 -4.10 -21.15
N SER A 271 -28.57 -3.07 -20.33
CA SER A 271 -27.30 -2.74 -19.67
C SER A 271 -26.87 -3.97 -18.89
N HIS A 272 -26.05 -4.83 -19.49
CA HIS A 272 -25.59 -6.04 -18.86
C HIS A 272 -24.70 -5.62 -17.69
N ARG A 273 -25.24 -5.70 -16.47
CA ARG A 273 -24.46 -5.38 -15.27
C ARG A 273 -23.44 -6.49 -15.11
N PRO A 274 -22.15 -6.16 -14.87
CA PRO A 274 -21.12 -7.16 -14.64
C PRO A 274 -21.51 -8.06 -13.45
N ASP A 275 -21.29 -9.37 -13.58
CA ASP A 275 -21.53 -10.33 -12.51
C ASP A 275 -20.48 -10.14 -11.39
N PRO A 276 -20.87 -9.73 -10.18
CA PRO A 276 -19.93 -9.47 -9.10
C PRO A 276 -19.24 -10.75 -8.58
N HIS A 277 -19.85 -11.93 -8.71
CA HIS A 277 -19.19 -13.18 -8.31
C HIS A 277 -18.02 -13.50 -9.26
N ARG A 278 -18.26 -13.39 -10.57
CA ARG A 278 -17.21 -13.53 -11.58
C ARG A 278 -16.15 -12.44 -11.46
N ALA A 279 -16.53 -11.20 -11.17
CA ALA A 279 -15.57 -10.12 -10.97
C ALA A 279 -14.61 -10.40 -9.78
N ILE A 280 -15.12 -10.93 -8.67
CA ILE A 280 -14.28 -11.37 -7.55
C ILE A 280 -13.35 -12.51 -7.99
N GLN A 281 -13.89 -13.53 -8.66
CA GLN A 281 -13.15 -14.74 -9.01
C GLN A 281 -12.12 -14.52 -10.13
N GLU A 282 -12.45 -13.76 -11.17
CA GLU A 282 -11.68 -13.64 -12.40
C GLU A 282 -10.92 -12.31 -12.51
N LEU A 283 -11.41 -11.21 -11.92
CA LEU A 283 -10.69 -9.93 -11.88
C LEU A 283 -9.96 -9.69 -10.55
N GLY A 284 -10.21 -10.51 -9.54
CA GLY A 284 -9.65 -10.33 -8.20
C GLY A 284 -10.18 -9.08 -7.51
N VAL A 285 -11.47 -8.75 -7.70
CA VAL A 285 -12.10 -7.59 -7.04
C VAL A 285 -12.07 -7.76 -5.51
N THR A 286 -11.51 -6.76 -4.82
CA THR A 286 -11.39 -6.76 -3.35
C THR A 286 -12.18 -5.64 -2.69
N CYS A 287 -12.41 -4.53 -3.39
CA CYS A 287 -13.10 -3.34 -2.85
C CYS A 287 -14.27 -2.91 -3.74
N ASP A 288 -15.23 -2.20 -3.15
CA ASP A 288 -16.41 -1.65 -3.82
C ASP A 288 -17.26 -2.68 -4.61
N SER A 289 -17.14 -3.97 -4.26
CA SER A 289 -17.99 -5.02 -4.82
C SER A 289 -19.44 -4.85 -4.33
N PRO A 290 -20.46 -5.02 -5.20
CA PRO A 290 -21.85 -5.09 -4.78
C PRO A 290 -22.16 -6.16 -3.72
N LEU A 291 -21.30 -7.19 -3.60
CA LEU A 291 -21.44 -8.26 -2.61
C LEU A 291 -20.87 -7.88 -1.23
N ASN A 292 -20.08 -6.81 -1.14
CA ASN A 292 -19.62 -6.28 0.14
C ASN A 292 -20.69 -5.36 0.74
N THR A 293 -21.13 -5.63 1.96
CA THR A 293 -22.21 -4.86 2.61
C THR A 293 -21.85 -3.40 2.85
N TRP A 294 -20.55 -3.08 2.90
CA TRP A 294 -20.06 -1.71 3.09
C TRP A 294 -20.01 -0.90 1.79
N THR A 295 -20.27 -1.52 0.64
CA THR A 295 -20.42 -0.83 -0.65
C THR A 295 -21.77 -0.14 -0.79
N ALA A 296 -22.80 -0.65 -0.11
CA ALA A 296 -24.17 -0.17 -0.25
C ALA A 296 -24.29 1.33 0.06
N GLY A 297 -24.84 2.10 -0.89
CA GLY A 297 -25.05 3.54 -0.75
C GLY A 297 -23.83 4.41 -1.08
N LYS A 298 -22.69 3.83 -1.46
CA LYS A 298 -21.55 4.59 -1.99
C LYS A 298 -21.86 5.13 -3.40
N ASN A 299 -21.37 6.33 -3.69
CA ASN A 299 -21.32 6.87 -5.06
C ASN A 299 -20.07 6.29 -5.75
N LEU A 300 -20.24 5.18 -6.46
CA LEU A 300 -19.15 4.49 -7.14
C LEU A 300 -18.70 5.23 -8.39
N ASP A 301 -17.40 5.20 -8.66
CA ASP A 301 -16.83 5.70 -9.91
C ASP A 301 -17.16 4.76 -11.10
N GLU A 302 -16.86 5.22 -12.31
CA GLU A 302 -17.16 4.48 -13.54
C GLU A 302 -16.38 3.16 -13.60
N ARG A 303 -15.15 3.13 -13.10
CA ARG A 303 -14.32 1.91 -13.07
C ARG A 303 -14.94 0.84 -12.17
N ALA A 304 -15.30 1.19 -10.93
CA ALA A 304 -15.97 0.30 -10.00
C ALA A 304 -17.31 -0.20 -10.56
N THR A 305 -18.09 0.68 -11.19
CA THR A 305 -19.38 0.32 -11.76
C THR A 305 -19.25 -0.66 -12.93
N ARG A 306 -18.27 -0.45 -13.83
CA ARG A 306 -18.03 -1.33 -14.98
C ARG A 306 -17.36 -2.65 -14.62
N GLY A 307 -16.55 -2.67 -13.56
CA GLY A 307 -15.83 -3.86 -13.09
C GLY A 307 -16.55 -4.67 -12.02
N ALA A 308 -17.76 -4.26 -11.59
CA ALA A 308 -18.41 -4.77 -10.36
C ALA A 308 -17.50 -4.70 -9.12
N GLY A 309 -16.73 -3.62 -9.01
CA GLY A 309 -15.77 -3.33 -7.95
C GLY A 309 -14.37 -3.07 -8.49
N LYS A 310 -13.39 -3.01 -7.59
CA LYS A 310 -11.99 -2.68 -7.87
C LYS A 310 -11.07 -3.70 -7.20
N ARG A 311 -10.01 -4.11 -7.90
CA ARG A 311 -8.88 -4.85 -7.32
C ARG A 311 -7.87 -3.84 -6.78
N LEU A 312 -7.76 -3.74 -5.46
CA LEU A 312 -6.87 -2.78 -4.78
C LEU A 312 -5.83 -3.46 -3.88
N ASP A 313 -6.07 -4.71 -3.49
CA ASP A 313 -5.21 -5.49 -2.61
C ASP A 313 -4.39 -6.51 -3.42
N TYR A 314 -3.10 -6.60 -3.11
CA TYR A 314 -2.15 -7.39 -3.90
C TYR A 314 -1.24 -8.24 -3.02
N ILE A 315 -0.83 -9.38 -3.56
CA ILE A 315 0.32 -10.16 -3.09
C ILE A 315 1.28 -10.24 -4.26
N LEU A 316 2.40 -9.53 -4.16
CA LEU A 316 3.45 -9.49 -5.16
C LEU A 316 4.68 -10.23 -4.64
N PHE A 317 5.49 -10.81 -5.52
CA PHE A 317 6.67 -11.56 -5.09
C PHE A 317 7.81 -11.51 -6.09
N ARG A 318 9.02 -11.82 -5.62
CA ARG A 318 10.20 -12.10 -6.45
C ARG A 318 11.24 -12.87 -5.66
N GLY A 319 12.15 -13.56 -6.34
CA GLY A 319 13.35 -14.04 -5.67
C GLY A 319 14.51 -13.03 -5.68
N PRO A 320 15.65 -13.41 -5.08
CA PRO A 320 16.87 -12.61 -5.06
C PRO A 320 17.43 -12.31 -6.45
N VAL A 321 18.26 -11.27 -6.53
CA VAL A 321 19.06 -10.96 -7.73
C VAL A 321 20.25 -11.91 -7.81
N ASP A 322 20.49 -12.53 -8.96
CA ASP A 322 21.72 -13.28 -9.21
C ASP A 322 22.93 -12.36 -9.29
N GLN A 323 23.84 -12.47 -8.32
CA GLN A 323 25.09 -11.71 -8.29
C GLN A 323 26.20 -12.33 -9.15
N HIS A 324 26.00 -13.56 -9.65
CA HIS A 324 26.92 -14.24 -10.57
C HIS A 324 26.15 -14.82 -11.77
N PRO A 325 26.10 -14.12 -12.91
CA PRO A 325 25.63 -14.74 -14.15
C PRO A 325 26.63 -15.83 -14.53
N ALA A 326 26.25 -17.10 -14.36
CA ALA A 326 27.00 -18.19 -14.96
C ALA A 326 27.08 -17.92 -16.47
N ALA A 327 28.30 -17.98 -17.04
CA ALA A 327 28.55 -17.73 -18.45
C ALA A 327 27.53 -18.48 -19.31
N ALA A 328 26.61 -17.74 -19.93
CA ALA A 328 25.55 -18.32 -20.75
C ALA A 328 26.20 -19.04 -21.94
N SER A 329 26.14 -20.37 -21.95
CA SER A 329 26.54 -21.18 -23.09
C SER A 329 25.59 -20.87 -24.25
N ALA A 330 26.15 -20.37 -25.34
CA ALA A 330 25.46 -19.93 -26.54
C ALA A 330 24.95 -21.14 -27.33
N GLU A 331 23.84 -21.77 -26.94
CA GLU A 331 23.14 -22.77 -27.78
C GLU A 331 21.75 -23.08 -27.21
N SER A 332 20.74 -22.25 -27.49
CA SER A 332 19.33 -22.67 -27.40
C SER A 332 18.41 -21.81 -28.27
N ALA A 333 17.66 -22.48 -29.14
CA ALA A 333 16.75 -21.95 -30.15
C ALA A 333 15.58 -21.12 -29.58
N PRO A 334 14.90 -20.27 -30.39
CA PRO A 334 13.83 -19.40 -29.92
C PRO A 334 12.51 -20.16 -29.73
N SER A 335 12.06 -20.31 -28.48
CA SER A 335 10.70 -20.77 -28.15
C SER A 335 9.75 -19.58 -28.01
N THR A 336 8.63 -19.59 -28.75
CA THR A 336 7.62 -18.52 -28.85
C THR A 336 6.53 -18.56 -27.78
N ALA A 337 6.82 -19.03 -26.56
CA ALA A 337 5.89 -18.94 -25.43
C ALA A 337 6.28 -17.78 -24.51
N ALA A 338 5.35 -16.85 -24.28
CA ALA A 338 5.56 -15.66 -23.45
C ALA A 338 6.05 -16.05 -22.02
N PRO A 339 7.20 -15.57 -21.55
CA PRO A 339 7.71 -15.93 -20.23
C PRO A 339 7.30 -14.86 -19.23
N LEU A 340 6.17 -15.02 -18.54
CA LEU A 340 5.77 -14.09 -17.48
C LEU A 340 5.70 -14.66 -16.06
N ALA A 341 6.02 -15.94 -15.81
CA ALA A 341 5.80 -16.49 -14.46
C ALA A 341 6.89 -17.41 -13.87
N TYR A 342 8.00 -17.70 -14.57
CA TYR A 342 8.93 -18.76 -14.12
C TYR A 342 10.41 -18.39 -13.95
N SER A 343 10.86 -17.21 -14.38
CA SER A 343 12.29 -16.94 -14.56
C SER A 343 12.91 -15.81 -13.72
N ALA A 344 12.19 -15.11 -12.86
CA ALA A 344 12.82 -14.14 -11.96
C ALA A 344 13.19 -14.75 -10.62
N SER A 345 14.29 -15.49 -10.68
CA SER A 345 15.34 -15.55 -9.67
C SER A 345 15.97 -16.92 -9.77
N SER A 346 17.16 -16.97 -10.36
CA SER A 346 18.06 -18.03 -9.94
C SER A 346 18.47 -17.70 -8.51
N SER A 347 18.44 -18.73 -7.69
CA SER A 347 18.85 -18.69 -6.32
C SER A 347 19.48 -20.04 -6.09
N SER A 348 20.62 -20.06 -5.41
CA SER A 348 21.21 -21.32 -4.93
C SER A 348 20.31 -21.98 -3.87
N ARG A 349 19.35 -21.22 -3.34
CA ARG A 349 18.25 -21.67 -2.47
C ARG A 349 16.97 -21.75 -3.31
N GLY A 350 15.93 -22.47 -2.89
CA GLY A 350 14.73 -22.72 -3.71
C GLY A 350 14.05 -21.46 -4.27
N ARG A 351 13.08 -21.64 -5.17
CA ARG A 351 12.32 -20.53 -5.79
C ARG A 351 10.84 -20.58 -5.42
N LEU A 352 10.22 -19.42 -5.29
CA LEU A 352 8.78 -19.30 -5.11
C LEU A 352 8.09 -19.43 -6.48
N ALA A 353 7.07 -20.27 -6.57
CA ALA A 353 6.17 -20.34 -7.71
C ALA A 353 4.73 -20.19 -7.21
N CYS A 354 3.96 -19.24 -7.75
CA CYS A 354 2.57 -19.07 -7.35
C CYS A 354 1.77 -20.32 -7.76
N LYS A 355 1.18 -21.00 -6.78
CA LYS A 355 0.29 -22.14 -6.99
C LYS A 355 -1.15 -21.69 -7.14
N SER A 356 -1.58 -20.75 -6.30
CA SER A 356 -2.93 -20.20 -6.32
C SER A 356 -2.96 -18.83 -5.64
N SER A 357 -3.82 -17.94 -6.13
CA SER A 357 -4.14 -16.67 -5.49
C SER A 357 -5.63 -16.39 -5.66
N SER A 358 -6.31 -15.99 -4.59
CA SER A 358 -7.77 -15.87 -4.57
C SER A 358 -8.23 -14.78 -3.61
N VAL A 359 -9.41 -14.23 -3.89
CA VAL A 359 -10.11 -13.32 -2.97
C VAL A 359 -10.89 -14.15 -1.96
N VAL A 360 -10.75 -13.82 -0.68
CA VAL A 360 -11.30 -14.56 0.47
C VAL A 360 -11.99 -13.62 1.46
N LEU A 361 -12.64 -14.18 2.49
CA LEU A 361 -13.47 -13.44 3.45
C LEU A 361 -14.59 -12.62 2.76
N THR A 362 -15.18 -13.18 1.71
CA THR A 362 -16.34 -12.61 1.00
C THR A 362 -17.67 -12.85 1.72
N ASP A 363 -17.67 -13.74 2.70
CA ASP A 363 -18.82 -14.09 3.52
C ASP A 363 -19.23 -12.98 4.50
N ILE A 364 -20.43 -13.13 5.04
CA ILE A 364 -20.98 -12.29 6.10
C ILE A 364 -20.50 -12.77 7.47
N VAL A 365 -20.17 -11.82 8.35
CA VAL A 365 -19.84 -12.07 9.75
C VAL A 365 -21.03 -12.75 10.45
N PRO A 366 -20.84 -13.95 11.02
CA PRO A 366 -21.89 -14.65 11.76
C PRO A 366 -22.50 -13.77 12.85
N GLY A 367 -23.82 -13.57 12.80
CA GLY A 367 -24.57 -12.79 13.79
C GLY A 367 -24.52 -11.26 13.62
N ALA A 368 -23.75 -10.70 12.67
CA ALA A 368 -23.63 -9.25 12.49
C ALA A 368 -24.19 -8.72 11.15
N GLN A 369 -24.64 -9.60 10.24
CA GLN A 369 -25.26 -9.25 8.94
C GLN A 369 -24.44 -8.22 8.12
N CYS A 370 -23.12 -8.24 8.26
CA CYS A 370 -22.17 -7.38 7.54
C CYS A 370 -20.91 -8.14 7.13
N SER A 371 -20.21 -7.66 6.11
CA SER A 371 -18.90 -8.17 5.68
C SER A 371 -17.82 -7.89 6.74
N TYR A 372 -16.78 -8.74 6.78
CA TYR A 372 -15.68 -8.65 7.75
C TYR A 372 -14.93 -7.31 7.70
N SER A 373 -14.79 -6.73 6.51
CA SER A 373 -14.19 -5.43 6.26
C SER A 373 -14.79 -4.81 5.00
N ASP A 374 -14.52 -3.53 4.75
CA ASP A 374 -14.91 -2.86 3.50
C ASP A 374 -14.03 -3.29 2.30
N HIS A 375 -12.98 -4.05 2.58
CA HIS A 375 -12.22 -4.85 1.63
C HIS A 375 -12.43 -6.35 1.89
N PHE A 376 -12.37 -7.16 0.85
CA PHE A 376 -12.16 -8.60 0.95
C PHE A 376 -10.66 -8.91 1.12
N GLY A 377 -10.35 -10.06 1.71
CA GLY A 377 -8.96 -10.51 1.86
C GLY A 377 -8.41 -11.09 0.55
N VAL A 378 -7.09 -11.13 0.44
CA VAL A 378 -6.39 -11.83 -0.65
C VAL A 378 -5.46 -12.86 -0.04
N GLU A 379 -5.57 -14.12 -0.48
CA GLU A 379 -4.63 -15.16 -0.11
C GLU A 379 -3.78 -15.59 -1.30
N SER A 380 -2.57 -16.05 -1.04
CA SER A 380 -1.74 -16.73 -2.04
C SER A 380 -0.96 -17.88 -1.41
N VAL A 381 -0.86 -18.96 -2.16
CA VAL A 381 -0.04 -20.12 -1.83
C VAL A 381 1.04 -20.26 -2.88
N PHE A 382 2.28 -20.38 -2.43
CA PHE A 382 3.46 -20.57 -3.27
C PHE A 382 4.04 -21.94 -3.04
N ASP A 383 4.32 -22.68 -4.10
CA ASP A 383 5.19 -23.84 -4.04
C ASP A 383 6.66 -23.37 -4.00
N ILE A 384 7.46 -24.05 -3.18
CA ILE A 384 8.90 -23.84 -3.08
C ILE A 384 9.59 -24.92 -3.90
N LEU A 385 9.97 -24.54 -5.11
CA LEU A 385 10.64 -25.44 -6.04
C LEU A 385 12.13 -25.49 -5.73
N ASP A 386 12.71 -26.68 -5.91
CA ASP A 386 14.16 -26.85 -5.80
C ASP A 386 14.90 -26.04 -6.89
N HIS A 387 16.16 -25.72 -6.62
CA HIS A 387 17.02 -24.98 -7.54
C HIS A 387 17.11 -25.71 -8.90
N THR A 388 16.86 -24.98 -9.99
CA THR A 388 17.15 -25.44 -11.35
C THR A 388 18.13 -24.46 -11.98
N THR A 389 19.23 -24.97 -12.52
CA THR A 389 20.35 -24.20 -13.11
C THR A 389 19.98 -23.50 -14.44
N THR A 390 18.72 -23.57 -14.86
CA THR A 390 18.29 -23.10 -16.18
C THR A 390 17.17 -22.08 -16.02
N SER A 391 17.55 -20.80 -16.01
CA SER A 391 16.63 -19.68 -16.19
C SER A 391 16.51 -19.42 -17.70
N PRO A 392 15.29 -19.43 -18.29
CA PRO A 392 15.14 -18.97 -19.66
C PRO A 392 15.53 -17.49 -19.72
N PRO A 393 16.23 -17.05 -20.78
CA PRO A 393 16.68 -15.68 -20.89
C PRO A 393 15.49 -14.74 -20.84
N THR A 394 15.46 -13.88 -19.82
CA THR A 394 14.54 -12.74 -19.82
C THR A 394 15.02 -11.77 -20.89
N ASP A 395 14.14 -11.36 -21.81
CA ASP A 395 14.48 -10.36 -22.81
C ASP A 395 14.78 -9.02 -22.11
N ALA A 396 16.07 -8.78 -21.85
CA ALA A 396 16.57 -7.62 -21.16
C ALA A 396 16.18 -6.31 -21.87
N HIS A 397 15.99 -6.34 -23.20
CA HIS A 397 15.57 -5.18 -23.97
C HIS A 397 14.09 -4.85 -23.71
N THR A 398 13.21 -5.86 -23.71
CA THR A 398 11.79 -5.69 -23.35
C THR A 398 11.63 -5.20 -21.92
N HIS A 399 12.40 -5.73 -20.96
CA HIS A 399 12.36 -5.27 -19.57
C HIS A 399 12.80 -3.80 -19.43
N LYS A 400 13.94 -3.41 -20.03
CA LYS A 400 14.41 -2.03 -20.03
C LYS A 400 13.40 -1.07 -20.66
N ASN A 401 12.73 -1.47 -21.73
CA ASN A 401 11.69 -0.67 -22.36
C ASN A 401 10.48 -0.47 -21.44
N ALA A 402 10.05 -1.50 -20.71
CA ALA A 402 8.97 -1.39 -19.73
C ALA A 402 9.34 -0.45 -18.57
N GLN A 403 10.57 -0.57 -18.05
CA GLN A 403 11.12 0.33 -17.04
C GLN A 403 11.15 1.78 -17.52
N HIS A 404 11.68 2.02 -18.72
CA HIS A 404 11.73 3.36 -19.30
C HIS A 404 10.33 3.97 -19.46
N ARG A 405 9.36 3.19 -19.97
CA ARG A 405 7.97 3.66 -20.11
C ARG A 405 7.36 4.07 -18.76
N VAL A 406 7.44 3.21 -17.75
CA VAL A 406 6.80 3.52 -16.46
C VAL A 406 7.48 4.68 -15.74
N LEU A 407 8.80 4.81 -15.82
CA LEU A 407 9.52 5.94 -15.25
C LEU A 407 9.19 7.25 -15.96
N THR A 408 9.08 7.23 -17.30
CA THR A 408 8.67 8.41 -18.08
C THR A 408 7.25 8.86 -17.70
N SER A 409 6.30 7.92 -17.60
CA SER A 409 4.93 8.22 -17.15
C SER A 409 4.89 8.75 -15.72
N SER A 410 5.71 8.17 -14.82
CA SER A 410 5.84 8.63 -13.44
C SER A 410 6.37 10.05 -13.37
N LEU A 411 7.43 10.37 -14.14
CA LEU A 411 8.02 11.69 -14.19
C LEU A 411 7.01 12.74 -14.67
N HIS A 412 6.23 12.44 -15.70
CA HIS A 412 5.18 13.34 -16.19
C HIS A 412 4.09 13.58 -15.14
N ALA A 413 3.64 12.53 -14.44
CA ALA A 413 2.65 12.65 -13.38
C ALA A 413 3.19 13.47 -12.18
N LEU A 414 4.42 13.23 -11.76
CA LEU A 414 5.07 13.97 -10.67
C LEU A 414 5.31 15.43 -11.02
N ALA A 415 5.72 15.74 -12.26
CA ALA A 415 5.85 17.11 -12.74
C ALA A 415 4.50 17.87 -12.70
N GLY A 416 3.41 17.20 -13.11
CA GLY A 416 2.06 17.73 -12.94
C GLY A 416 1.70 17.93 -11.47
N GLY A 417 2.08 17.01 -10.58
CA GLY A 417 1.86 17.09 -9.14
C GLY A 417 2.62 18.27 -8.52
N PHE A 418 3.85 18.50 -8.96
CA PHE A 418 4.67 19.64 -8.55
C PHE A 418 4.04 20.97 -8.98
N ALA A 419 3.56 21.06 -10.22
CA ALA A 419 2.84 22.24 -10.71
C ALA A 419 1.54 22.49 -9.92
N ALA A 420 0.78 21.44 -9.61
CA ALA A 420 -0.41 21.52 -8.79
C ALA A 420 -0.08 21.98 -7.35
N SER A 421 0.94 21.41 -6.72
CA SER A 421 1.43 21.80 -5.39
C SER A 421 1.82 23.28 -5.35
N ARG A 422 2.53 23.78 -6.37
CA ARG A 422 2.85 25.21 -6.50
C ARG A 422 1.59 26.09 -6.60
N SER A 423 0.59 25.66 -7.37
CA SER A 423 -0.68 26.38 -7.50
C SER A 423 -1.43 26.43 -6.17
N THR A 424 -1.55 25.29 -5.48
CA THR A 424 -2.17 25.18 -4.15
C THR A 424 -1.44 26.04 -3.11
N GLN A 425 -0.11 26.03 -3.10
CA GLN A 425 0.69 26.89 -2.23
C GLN A 425 0.36 28.37 -2.43
N MET A 426 0.30 28.83 -3.69
CA MET A 426 -0.06 30.23 -3.99
C MET A 426 -1.49 30.55 -3.54
N SER A 427 -2.43 29.64 -3.78
CA SER A 427 -3.81 29.78 -3.29
C SER A 427 -3.85 29.95 -1.76
N HIS A 428 -3.13 29.11 -1.01
CA HIS A 428 -3.08 29.20 0.44
C HIS A 428 -2.45 30.51 0.94
N LEU A 429 -1.43 31.05 0.25
CA LEU A 429 -0.88 32.38 0.55
C LEU A 429 -1.90 33.50 0.33
N TYR A 430 -2.70 33.43 -0.75
CA TYR A 430 -3.78 34.40 -0.98
C TYR A 430 -4.85 34.32 0.11
N VAL A 431 -5.29 33.12 0.49
CA VAL A 431 -6.28 32.92 1.56
C VAL A 431 -5.73 33.41 2.90
N PHE A 432 -4.45 33.17 3.19
CA PHE A 432 -3.78 33.74 4.37
C PHE A 432 -3.83 35.27 4.38
N GLY A 433 -3.44 35.92 3.28
CA GLY A 433 -3.49 37.38 3.17
C GLY A 433 -4.90 37.95 3.36
N ALA A 434 -5.90 37.32 2.74
CA ALA A 434 -7.31 37.70 2.89
C ALA A 434 -7.81 37.52 4.33
N ALA A 435 -7.50 36.39 4.97
CA ALA A 435 -7.87 36.11 6.36
C ALA A 435 -7.21 37.08 7.34
N LEU A 436 -5.95 37.47 7.09
CA LEU A 436 -5.24 38.46 7.89
C LEU A 436 -5.89 39.85 7.77
N LEU A 437 -6.22 40.28 6.55
CA LEU A 437 -6.93 41.55 6.33
C LEU A 437 -8.31 41.56 6.99
N LEU A 438 -9.04 40.43 6.91
CA LEU A 438 -10.33 40.27 7.57
C LEU A 438 -10.18 40.35 9.10
N ALA A 439 -9.21 39.65 9.69
CA ALA A 439 -8.97 39.67 11.12
C ALA A 439 -8.63 41.08 11.63
N VAL A 440 -7.74 41.79 10.93
CA VAL A 440 -7.40 43.19 11.26
C VAL A 440 -8.62 44.10 11.11
N GLY A 441 -9.39 43.94 10.03
CA GLY A 441 -10.61 44.70 9.79
C GLY A 441 -11.66 44.49 10.89
N LEU A 442 -11.85 43.24 11.36
CA LEU A 442 -12.77 42.91 12.45
C LEU A 442 -12.31 43.47 13.79
N ILE A 443 -11.00 43.44 14.08
CA ILE A 443 -10.43 44.04 15.30
C ILE A 443 -10.66 45.56 15.27
N VAL A 444 -10.33 46.23 14.17
CA VAL A 444 -10.54 47.68 14.02
C VAL A 444 -12.03 48.02 14.11
N ALA A 445 -12.90 47.29 13.42
CA ALA A 445 -14.35 47.50 13.47
C ALA A 445 -14.92 47.30 14.88
N SER A 446 -14.36 46.39 15.68
CA SER A 446 -14.80 46.18 17.06
C SER A 446 -14.62 47.42 17.94
N ILE A 447 -13.57 48.23 17.69
CA ILE A 447 -13.30 49.49 18.41
C ILE A 447 -14.45 50.49 18.20
N PHE A 448 -15.04 50.49 17.01
CA PHE A 448 -16.11 51.42 16.62
C PHE A 448 -17.52 50.85 16.81
N GLN A 449 -17.69 49.68 17.44
CA GLN A 449 -19.01 49.04 17.60
C GLN A 449 -19.73 49.55 18.87
N PRO A 450 -20.77 50.39 18.76
CA PRO A 450 -21.47 50.96 19.92
C PRO A 450 -22.35 49.95 20.67
N LEU A 451 -22.76 48.85 20.03
CA LEU A 451 -23.61 47.83 20.65
C LEU A 451 -22.75 46.85 21.45
N GLY A 452 -22.75 46.98 22.78
CA GLY A 452 -21.94 46.14 23.68
C GLY A 452 -22.18 44.64 23.54
N GLY A 453 -23.39 44.21 23.16
CA GLY A 453 -23.69 42.79 22.90
C GLY A 453 -23.13 42.24 21.59
N VAL A 454 -22.75 43.10 20.63
CA VAL A 454 -22.26 42.71 19.30
C VAL A 454 -20.74 42.67 19.25
N ASN A 455 -20.05 43.50 20.04
CA ASN A 455 -18.58 43.54 20.09
C ASN A 455 -17.92 42.15 20.32
N PRO A 456 -18.40 41.28 21.24
CA PRO A 456 -17.82 39.95 21.42
C PRO A 456 -17.87 39.08 20.16
N VAL A 457 -18.88 39.27 19.31
CA VAL A 457 -19.01 38.54 18.04
C VAL A 457 -17.89 38.93 17.07
N PHE A 458 -17.54 40.21 16.98
CA PHE A 458 -16.43 40.69 16.14
C PHE A 458 -15.09 40.12 16.60
N VAL A 459 -14.84 40.09 17.92
CA VAL A 459 -13.63 39.50 18.49
C VAL A 459 -13.57 38.00 18.19
N LEU A 460 -14.68 37.27 18.38
CA LEU A 460 -14.74 35.84 18.06
C LEU A 460 -14.44 35.56 16.58
N LEU A 461 -15.06 36.33 15.68
CA LEU A 461 -14.81 36.20 14.24
C LEU A 461 -13.36 36.55 13.86
N ALA A 462 -12.75 37.53 14.52
CA ALA A 462 -11.34 37.87 14.31
C ALA A 462 -10.41 36.73 14.74
N VAL A 463 -10.71 36.06 15.87
CA VAL A 463 -9.97 34.88 16.34
C VAL A 463 -10.10 33.73 15.34
N VAL A 464 -11.32 33.46 14.85
CA VAL A 464 -11.55 32.42 13.84
C VAL A 464 -10.79 32.74 12.54
N ALA A 465 -10.83 33.99 12.08
CA ALA A 465 -10.08 34.44 10.90
C ALA A 465 -8.55 34.32 11.12
N GLY A 466 -8.05 34.67 12.31
CA GLY A 466 -6.64 34.51 12.67
C GLY A 466 -6.20 33.04 12.69
N TRP A 467 -7.03 32.14 13.21
CA TRP A 467 -6.75 30.70 13.22
C TRP A 467 -6.76 30.10 11.80
N ALA A 468 -7.73 30.48 10.97
CA ALA A 468 -7.77 30.11 9.57
C ALA A 468 -6.53 30.63 8.81
N GLY A 469 -6.17 31.90 9.00
CA GLY A 469 -4.98 32.50 8.40
C GLY A 469 -3.70 31.78 8.81
N THR A 470 -3.51 31.50 10.11
CA THR A 470 -2.33 30.78 10.62
C THR A 470 -2.23 29.37 10.02
N THR A 471 -3.36 28.66 9.90
CA THR A 471 -3.43 27.33 9.28
C THR A 471 -3.02 27.38 7.81
N MET A 472 -3.51 28.38 7.06
CA MET A 472 -3.16 28.58 5.65
C MET A 472 -1.69 28.96 5.47
N LEU A 473 -1.13 29.78 6.36
CA LEU A 473 0.29 30.12 6.35
C LEU A 473 1.16 28.87 6.57
N TYR A 474 0.83 28.06 7.58
CA TYR A 474 1.53 26.79 7.83
C TYR A 474 1.44 25.85 6.62
N SER A 475 0.24 25.71 6.05
CA SER A 475 0.03 24.87 4.86
C SER A 475 0.79 25.39 3.64
N ALA A 476 0.86 26.70 3.43
CA ALA A 476 1.58 27.27 2.31
C ALA A 476 3.10 27.15 2.46
N VAL A 477 3.65 27.54 3.62
CA VAL A 477 5.08 27.70 3.80
C VAL A 477 5.75 26.40 4.21
N VAL A 478 5.22 25.72 5.24
CA VAL A 478 5.87 24.50 5.76
C VAL A 478 5.51 23.33 4.86
N TRP A 479 4.21 23.09 4.66
CA TRP A 479 3.76 21.95 3.87
C TRP A 479 4.03 22.12 2.38
N GLY A 480 3.71 23.28 1.80
CA GLY A 480 3.95 23.52 0.37
C GLY A 480 5.42 23.39 -0.02
N GLU A 481 6.36 23.83 0.81
CA GLU A 481 7.79 23.60 0.55
C GLU A 481 8.19 22.15 0.74
N TRP A 482 7.66 21.47 1.77
CA TRP A 482 7.92 20.05 2.00
C TRP A 482 7.49 19.20 0.80
N GLU A 483 6.24 19.31 0.39
CA GLU A 483 5.65 18.54 -0.72
C GLU A 483 6.43 18.74 -2.01
N LYS A 484 6.70 20.00 -2.39
CA LYS A 484 7.50 20.32 -3.59
C LYS A 484 8.91 19.75 -3.54
N ARG A 485 9.60 19.82 -2.39
CA ARG A 485 10.97 19.32 -2.27
C ARG A 485 11.01 17.80 -2.41
N ILE A 486 10.08 17.08 -1.78
CA ILE A 486 10.00 15.62 -1.93
C ILE A 486 9.67 15.23 -3.37
N LEU A 487 8.68 15.88 -3.99
CA LEU A 487 8.36 15.62 -5.40
C LEU A 487 9.57 15.85 -6.30
N ARG A 488 10.32 16.93 -6.08
CA ARG A 488 11.56 17.21 -6.82
C ARG A 488 12.61 16.12 -6.60
N THR A 489 12.88 15.73 -5.36
CA THR A 489 13.85 14.66 -5.06
C THR A 489 13.49 13.35 -5.76
N VAL A 490 12.22 12.96 -5.76
CA VAL A 490 11.78 11.73 -6.44
C VAL A 490 11.90 11.86 -7.96
N MET A 491 11.57 13.02 -8.52
CA MET A 491 11.78 13.30 -9.95
C MET A 491 13.27 13.19 -10.32
N GLU A 492 14.17 13.79 -9.55
CA GLU A 492 15.63 13.70 -9.77
C GLU A 492 16.12 12.24 -9.70
N MET A 493 15.62 11.45 -8.75
CA MET A 493 15.93 10.01 -8.67
C MET A 493 15.46 9.24 -9.91
N ILE A 494 14.24 9.51 -10.38
CA ILE A 494 13.69 8.88 -11.58
C ILE A 494 14.47 9.30 -12.84
N GLU A 495 14.89 10.56 -12.94
CA GLU A 495 15.72 11.05 -14.05
C GLU A 495 17.09 10.38 -14.07
N LEU A 496 17.73 10.21 -12.91
CA LEU A 496 18.99 9.45 -12.80
C LEU A 496 18.81 8.00 -13.28
N GLU A 497 17.70 7.35 -12.91
CA GLU A 497 17.40 5.99 -13.34
C GLU A 497 17.10 5.89 -14.84
N LEU A 498 16.36 6.85 -15.40
CA LEU A 498 16.14 6.96 -16.85
C LEU A 498 17.45 7.15 -17.63
N ASN A 499 18.37 7.98 -17.11
CA ASN A 499 19.68 8.19 -17.72
C ASN A 499 20.53 6.92 -17.72
N TYR A 500 20.42 6.09 -16.68
CA TYR A 500 21.07 4.78 -16.63
C TYR A 500 20.45 3.77 -17.62
N LEU A 501 19.14 3.86 -17.85
CA LEU A 501 18.44 2.97 -18.77
C LEU A 501 18.59 3.35 -20.25
N ARG A 502 18.93 4.61 -20.56
CA ARG A 502 19.28 5.02 -21.92
C ARG A 502 20.40 4.11 -22.44
N PRO A 503 20.26 3.51 -23.63
CA PRO A 503 21.39 2.88 -24.29
C PRO A 503 22.52 3.92 -24.33
N THR A 504 23.75 3.55 -24.00
CA THR A 504 24.92 4.33 -24.43
C THR A 504 24.74 4.56 -25.91
N GLN A 505 24.30 5.77 -26.30
CA GLN A 505 24.30 6.17 -27.68
C GLN A 505 25.73 5.97 -28.14
N THR A 506 25.88 5.08 -29.13
CA THR A 506 27.05 4.98 -29.99
C THR A 506 27.72 6.34 -30.11
N ALA A 507 28.99 6.39 -29.75
CA ALA A 507 29.88 7.55 -29.61
C ALA A 507 29.97 8.48 -30.84
N ASN A 508 28.83 9.04 -31.29
CA ASN A 508 28.73 9.86 -32.50
C ASN A 508 27.72 11.01 -32.38
N GLN A 509 27.19 11.34 -31.20
CA GLN A 509 26.44 12.59 -31.02
C GLN A 509 27.39 13.71 -30.58
N THR A 510 27.47 14.75 -31.39
CA THR A 510 28.30 15.93 -31.16
C THR A 510 27.68 16.83 -30.08
N PRO A 511 28.48 17.67 -29.40
CA PRO A 511 28.05 18.44 -28.22
C PRO A 511 26.88 19.41 -28.44
N LEU A 512 26.46 19.64 -29.68
CA LEU A 512 25.40 20.57 -30.05
C LEU A 512 23.99 20.02 -29.79
N ASP A 513 23.81 18.70 -29.74
CA ASP A 513 22.48 18.09 -29.54
C ASP A 513 22.07 18.00 -28.06
N ALA A 514 23.03 17.93 -27.14
CA ALA A 514 22.77 17.84 -25.69
C ALA A 514 22.14 19.10 -25.10
N VAL A 515 22.37 20.28 -25.70
CA VAL A 515 21.76 21.55 -25.26
C VAL A 515 20.30 21.66 -25.71
N ARG A 516 19.89 20.87 -26.72
CA ARG A 516 18.55 20.94 -27.31
C ARG A 516 17.53 20.03 -26.60
N GLU A 517 17.99 18.99 -25.89
CA GLU A 517 17.14 18.03 -25.17
C GLU A 517 16.83 18.41 -23.70
N GLY A 518 17.20 19.62 -23.25
CA GLY A 518 16.77 20.13 -21.94
C GLY A 518 17.21 19.29 -20.73
N THR A 519 18.27 18.48 -20.88
CA THR A 519 18.72 17.52 -19.86
C THR A 519 19.63 18.14 -18.80
N LEU A 520 19.73 19.47 -18.78
CA LEU A 520 20.39 20.25 -17.73
C LEU A 520 19.51 21.47 -17.47
N PHE A 521 18.88 21.50 -16.30
CA PHE A 521 18.37 22.71 -15.67
C PHE A 521 19.20 23.02 -14.44
#